data_AF-A0A7K1B489-F1
#
_entry.id   AF-A0A7K1B489-F1
#
_cell.length_a   1.000
_cell.length_b   1.000
_cell.length_c   1.000
_cell.angle_alpha   90.00
_cell.angle_beta   90.00
_cell.angle_gamma   90.00
#
_symmetry.space_group_name_H-M   'P 1'
#
loop_
_entity.id
_entity.type
_entity.pdbx_description
1 polymer ?
#
loop_
_entity_poly.entity_id
_entity_poly.type
_entity_poly.pdbx_seq_one_letter_code
_entity_poly.pdbx_strand_id
1 'polypeptide(L)'
;MGCPRHPRERRRARPRRRRHVGTDLRRRGDAARARVEGAARPARHRRRHRRGGAVPRVRRCRLRDRPEPRGRRRGHGIAHRPSAAARCGRLGRSPRVTAALLLTGGPDHAHDFPSSSRALAGVLRDAGFEVTVVDHPDQLVGHLLPGAVDLLVVNALRWRMLPDRYAPWRDEWAYRTAPATSEAITSFVAGGGGLLASHTASICFDDWPEWGDVLGGSWQWDVSSHPPVGPVEAHTASERAARHPVLRGLPSTLALDDEVYGDLALRPGVEVLMTARRTPDDAEQPVVWAYRYGEGRVVYDGFGHDAASIRHPQHAALLRQAAAWVTEEDT
;
A
#
# COMPACT_ATOMS: atom_id res chain seq x y z
N MET A 1 75.44 11.32 -31.31
CA MET A 1 75.37 11.14 -32.77
C MET A 1 74.01 10.54 -33.12
N GLY A 2 73.31 11.11 -34.11
CA GLY A 2 72.35 10.40 -34.97
C GLY A 2 70.99 9.95 -34.41
N CYS A 3 70.01 10.83 -34.44
CA CYS A 3 68.62 10.49 -34.81
C CYS A 3 68.58 10.20 -36.35
N PRO A 4 67.43 9.97 -37.02
CA PRO A 4 66.29 9.04 -36.86
C PRO A 4 66.06 8.25 -38.19
N ARG A 5 64.92 7.54 -38.38
CA ARG A 5 63.96 7.75 -39.50
C ARG A 5 62.98 6.57 -39.74
N HIS A 6 61.68 6.91 -39.63
CA HIS A 6 60.51 6.40 -40.37
C HIS A 6 60.68 6.52 -41.92
N PRO A 7 59.66 6.34 -42.81
CA PRO A 7 58.45 5.48 -42.91
C PRO A 7 58.24 4.91 -44.36
N ARG A 8 57.09 4.26 -44.66
CA ARG A 8 56.09 4.65 -45.72
C ARG A 8 55.38 3.51 -46.45
N GLU A 9 54.08 3.75 -46.63
CA GLU A 9 53.07 3.08 -47.45
C GLU A 9 53.36 3.09 -48.97
N ARG A 10 52.63 2.23 -49.71
CA ARG A 10 51.96 2.42 -51.03
C ARG A 10 51.53 1.01 -51.52
N ARG A 11 50.42 0.70 -52.21
CA ARG A 11 49.42 1.40 -53.04
C ARG A 11 48.18 0.49 -53.15
N ARG A 12 47.01 1.09 -53.39
CA ARG A 12 45.75 0.41 -53.77
C ARG A 12 45.70 0.08 -55.28
N ALA A 13 45.05 -1.03 -55.63
CA ALA A 13 44.40 -1.24 -56.94
C ALA A 13 43.17 -2.17 -56.79
N ARG A 14 42.01 -1.74 -57.31
CA ARG A 14 40.77 -2.51 -57.56
C ARG A 14 40.72 -2.88 -59.07
N PRO A 15 39.65 -3.50 -59.63
CA PRO A 15 39.02 -4.80 -59.34
C PRO A 15 38.80 -5.64 -60.64
N ARG A 16 38.45 -6.95 -60.55
CA ARG A 16 37.77 -7.68 -61.66
C ARG A 16 36.76 -8.72 -61.15
N ARG A 17 35.62 -8.77 -61.85
CA ARG A 17 34.40 -9.57 -61.61
C ARG A 17 34.46 -10.99 -62.20
N ARG A 18 33.74 -11.96 -61.61
CA ARG A 18 33.03 -13.10 -62.27
C ARG A 18 31.80 -13.49 -61.42
N ARG A 19 30.56 -13.24 -61.90
CA ARG A 19 29.51 -14.18 -62.40
C ARG A 19 29.10 -15.28 -61.38
N HIS A 20 27.95 -15.19 -60.68
CA HIS A 20 26.55 -15.54 -61.03
C HIS A 20 26.21 -17.04 -61.03
N VAL A 21 25.54 -17.49 -59.96
CA VAL A 21 24.40 -18.43 -59.84
C VAL A 21 23.73 -18.03 -58.51
N GLY A 22 22.43 -17.78 -58.32
CA GLY A 22 21.23 -18.09 -59.09
C GLY A 22 20.34 -19.02 -58.27
N THR A 23 19.54 -18.48 -57.35
CA THR A 23 18.14 -18.91 -57.10
C THR A 23 17.48 -17.96 -56.10
N ASP A 24 16.42 -17.34 -56.61
CA ASP A 24 15.46 -16.46 -55.96
C ASP A 24 14.21 -17.29 -55.70
N LEU A 25 13.49 -17.06 -54.61
CA LEU A 25 12.04 -17.28 -54.52
C LEU A 25 11.50 -16.62 -53.25
N ARG A 26 11.05 -15.39 -53.41
CA ARG A 26 10.08 -14.75 -52.52
C ARG A 26 8.65 -15.18 -52.85
N ARG A 27 7.80 -15.02 -51.82
CA ARG A 27 6.34 -14.75 -51.80
C ARG A 27 5.37 -15.94 -51.94
N ARG A 28 4.59 -16.15 -50.87
CA ARG A 28 3.15 -15.81 -50.66
C ARG A 28 2.78 -16.51 -49.33
N GLY A 29 2.26 -15.85 -48.29
CA GLY A 29 0.96 -15.21 -48.23
C GLY A 29 -0.07 -16.27 -47.79
N ASP A 30 -0.50 -16.27 -46.53
CA ASP A 30 -1.92 -16.34 -46.19
C ASP A 30 -2.20 -16.22 -44.69
N ALA A 31 -3.28 -15.49 -44.43
CA ALA A 31 -3.83 -15.18 -43.12
C ALA A 31 -4.61 -16.38 -42.56
N ALA A 32 -4.41 -16.68 -41.28
CA ALA A 32 -5.31 -17.55 -40.52
C ALA A 32 -6.02 -16.71 -39.45
N ARG A 33 -7.20 -16.20 -39.83
CA ARG A 33 -8.25 -15.78 -38.89
C ARG A 33 -8.94 -17.04 -38.36
N ALA A 34 -8.76 -17.35 -37.08
CA ALA A 34 -9.62 -18.32 -36.41
C ALA A 34 -10.87 -17.59 -35.90
N ARG A 35 -11.99 -17.80 -36.59
CA ARG A 35 -13.34 -17.54 -36.08
C ARG A 35 -13.71 -18.68 -35.14
N VAL A 36 -14.18 -18.35 -33.94
CA VAL A 36 -15.04 -19.22 -33.14
C VAL A 36 -16.41 -18.54 -33.12
N GLU A 37 -17.33 -19.05 -33.92
CA GLU A 37 -18.77 -18.77 -33.83
C GLU A 37 -19.40 -19.93 -33.04
N GLY A 38 -20.19 -19.63 -32.00
CA GLY A 38 -21.05 -20.64 -31.37
C GLY A 38 -21.55 -20.33 -29.96
N ALA A 39 -22.80 -19.82 -29.89
CA ALA A 39 -23.74 -19.84 -28.74
C ALA A 39 -23.42 -18.88 -27.56
N ALA A 40 -24.34 -18.19 -26.90
CA ALA A 40 -25.81 -18.17 -26.90
C ALA A 40 -26.30 -16.78 -26.43
N ARG A 41 -27.54 -16.43 -26.84
CA ARG A 41 -28.26 -15.20 -26.46
C ARG A 41 -28.60 -15.18 -24.97
N PRO A 42 -28.49 -14.05 -24.25
CA PRO A 42 -29.16 -13.91 -22.95
C PRO A 42 -30.63 -13.53 -23.12
N ALA A 43 -31.49 -14.29 -22.45
CA ALA A 43 -32.92 -14.05 -22.36
C ALA A 43 -33.22 -12.75 -21.61
N ARG A 44 -34.11 -11.93 -22.19
CA ARG A 44 -34.66 -10.73 -21.59
C ARG A 44 -35.64 -11.11 -20.47
N HIS A 45 -35.23 -11.01 -19.21
CA HIS A 45 -36.17 -11.03 -18.09
C HIS A 45 -36.60 -9.60 -17.72
N ARG A 46 -37.87 -9.31 -18.01
CA ARG A 46 -38.61 -8.13 -17.59
C ARG A 46 -38.64 -8.04 -16.06
N ARG A 47 -38.00 -7.03 -15.46
CA ARG A 47 -38.26 -6.65 -14.07
C ARG A 47 -39.58 -5.87 -13.98
N ARG A 48 -40.56 -6.46 -13.30
CA ARG A 48 -41.78 -5.77 -12.87
C ARG A 48 -41.44 -4.85 -11.69
N HIS A 49 -41.80 -3.58 -11.81
CA HIS A 49 -41.84 -2.63 -10.70
C HIS A 49 -42.80 -3.12 -9.61
N ARG A 50 -42.33 -3.17 -8.36
CA ARG A 50 -43.19 -3.08 -7.18
C ARG A 50 -42.76 -1.86 -6.36
N ARG A 51 -43.76 -1.03 -6.09
CA ARG A 51 -43.75 0.17 -5.26
C ARG A 51 -43.69 -0.20 -3.78
N GLY A 52 -43.13 0.70 -2.98
CA GLY A 52 -43.66 1.03 -1.65
C GLY A 52 -42.89 0.44 -0.47
N GLY A 53 -42.15 1.29 0.23
CA GLY A 53 -41.62 1.03 1.56
C GLY A 53 -41.01 2.31 2.12
N ALA A 54 -41.71 2.96 3.04
CA ALA A 54 -41.43 4.30 3.55
C ALA A 54 -40.19 4.36 4.46
N VAL A 55 -39.41 5.43 4.32
CA VAL A 55 -38.30 5.79 5.22
C VAL A 55 -38.84 6.77 6.29
N PRO A 56 -38.69 6.52 7.60
CA PRO A 56 -39.08 7.49 8.61
C PRO A 56 -38.05 8.60 8.74
N ARG A 57 -38.54 9.85 8.67
CA ARG A 57 -37.80 11.10 8.81
C ARG A 57 -37.20 11.27 10.21
N VAL A 58 -35.89 11.46 10.27
CA VAL A 58 -35.18 11.93 11.48
C VAL A 58 -35.55 13.39 11.73
N ARG A 59 -36.11 13.67 12.91
CA ARG A 59 -36.47 15.03 13.36
C ARG A 59 -35.20 15.80 13.73
N ARG A 60 -34.98 16.95 13.08
CA ARG A 60 -33.98 17.96 13.49
C ARG A 60 -34.41 18.58 14.82
N CYS A 61 -33.61 18.41 15.88
CA CYS A 61 -33.70 19.24 17.09
C CYS A 61 -33.15 20.63 16.78
N ARG A 62 -33.98 21.66 16.98
CA ARG A 62 -33.60 23.07 16.94
C ARG A 62 -32.99 23.43 18.30
N LEU A 63 -31.73 23.84 18.30
CA LEU A 63 -31.10 24.56 19.41
C LEU A 63 -31.85 25.89 19.61
N ARG A 64 -32.31 26.14 20.84
CA ARG A 64 -32.83 27.44 21.27
C ARG A 64 -31.74 28.13 22.07
N ASP A 65 -31.36 29.31 21.59
CA ASP A 65 -30.50 30.26 22.29
C ASP A 65 -31.06 30.62 23.67
N ARG A 66 -30.16 30.75 24.66
CA ARG A 66 -30.45 31.39 25.95
C ARG A 66 -29.58 32.63 26.12
N PRO A 67 -30.13 33.71 26.70
CA PRO A 67 -29.51 35.03 26.71
C PRO A 67 -28.49 35.22 27.85
N GLU A 68 -27.51 36.10 27.59
CA GLU A 68 -26.60 36.68 28.58
C GLU A 68 -27.33 37.46 29.69
N PRO A 69 -26.74 37.58 30.89
CA PRO A 69 -26.99 38.71 31.76
C PRO A 69 -25.74 39.60 31.91
N ARG A 70 -25.91 40.88 31.59
CA ARG A 70 -25.05 41.98 32.05
C ARG A 70 -25.37 42.31 33.50
N GLY A 71 -24.34 42.52 34.32
CA GLY A 71 -24.47 43.09 35.66
C GLY A 71 -23.13 43.57 36.22
N ARG A 72 -22.88 44.89 36.14
CA ARG A 72 -21.80 45.57 36.87
C ARG A 72 -22.15 45.68 38.36
N ARG A 73 -21.17 45.51 39.26
CA ARG A 73 -20.98 46.34 40.46
C ARG A 73 -19.58 46.16 41.06
N ARG A 74 -19.10 47.27 41.63
CA ARG A 74 -17.77 47.54 42.18
C ARG A 74 -17.61 46.93 43.59
N GLY A 75 -16.37 46.66 44.01
CA GLY A 75 -15.98 46.82 45.42
C GLY A 75 -14.91 45.89 45.97
N HIS A 76 -13.77 46.50 46.33
CA HIS A 76 -12.87 46.18 47.44
C HIS A 76 -12.00 44.93 47.38
N GLY A 77 -10.69 45.19 47.44
CA GLY A 77 -9.63 44.19 47.48
C GLY A 77 -9.50 43.53 48.85
N ILE A 78 -9.13 42.26 48.80
CA ILE A 78 -8.52 41.52 49.90
C ILE A 78 -7.42 40.67 49.27
N ALA A 79 -6.20 40.84 49.76
CA ALA A 79 -5.04 40.06 49.35
C ALA A 79 -5.19 38.61 49.84
N HIS A 80 -5.36 37.67 48.90
CA HIS A 80 -5.26 36.24 49.18
C HIS A 80 -3.90 35.72 48.74
N ARG A 81 -3.14 35.19 49.71
CA ARG A 81 -1.96 34.35 49.49
C ARG A 81 -2.33 33.16 48.59
N PRO A 82 -1.48 32.74 47.64
CA PRO A 82 -1.75 31.54 46.87
C PRO A 82 -1.61 30.31 47.79
N SER A 83 -2.72 29.59 47.97
CA SER A 83 -2.72 28.23 48.49
C SER A 83 -1.96 27.36 47.51
N ALA A 84 -0.98 26.60 48.01
CA ALA A 84 -0.28 25.57 47.26
C ALA A 84 -1.29 24.50 46.82
N ALA A 85 -1.84 24.64 45.61
CA ALA A 85 -2.53 23.55 44.94
C ALA A 85 -1.49 22.47 44.70
N ALA A 86 -1.60 21.37 45.44
CA ALA A 86 -0.90 20.14 45.18
C ALA A 86 -1.09 19.80 43.71
N ARG A 87 0.00 19.87 42.93
CA ARG A 87 0.04 19.30 41.59
C ARG A 87 -0.15 17.80 41.80
N CYS A 88 -1.38 17.34 41.60
CA CYS A 88 -1.64 15.93 41.39
C CYS A 88 -0.89 15.59 40.10
N GLY A 89 0.35 15.11 40.25
CA GLY A 89 1.14 14.64 39.14
C GLY A 89 0.30 13.58 38.43
N ARG A 90 0.10 13.74 37.12
CA ARG A 90 -0.37 12.63 36.29
C ARG A 90 0.59 11.49 36.58
N LEU A 91 0.10 10.46 37.25
CA LEU A 91 0.80 9.19 37.36
C LEU A 91 1.11 8.79 35.91
N GLY A 92 2.40 8.85 35.55
CA GLY A 92 2.85 8.42 34.24
C GLY A 92 2.38 7.00 34.06
N ARG A 93 1.46 6.79 33.11
CA ARG A 93 1.07 5.46 32.67
C ARG A 93 2.38 4.77 32.28
N SER A 94 2.68 3.62 32.88
CA SER A 94 3.81 2.80 32.43
C SER A 94 3.71 2.68 30.90
N PRO A 95 4.82 2.81 30.15
CA PRO A 95 4.77 2.77 28.70
C PRO A 95 4.06 1.47 28.31
N ARG A 96 2.88 1.61 27.69
CA ARG A 96 2.13 0.47 27.19
C ARG A 96 3.00 -0.15 26.11
N VAL A 97 3.30 -1.44 26.20
CA VAL A 97 3.92 -2.16 25.08
C VAL A 97 2.93 -2.11 23.94
N THR A 98 3.33 -1.55 22.80
CA THR A 98 2.47 -1.45 21.62
C THR A 98 2.39 -2.82 20.96
N ALA A 99 1.18 -3.35 20.79
CA ALA A 99 0.98 -4.68 20.23
C ALA A 99 0.67 -4.61 18.73
N ALA A 100 1.36 -5.42 17.92
CA ALA A 100 1.17 -5.54 16.50
C ALA A 100 0.70 -6.94 16.10
N LEU A 101 -0.31 -7.00 15.25
CA LEU A 101 -0.79 -8.22 14.59
C LEU A 101 -0.33 -8.22 13.14
N LEU A 102 0.51 -9.17 12.76
CA LEU A 102 1.00 -9.34 11.40
C LEU A 102 0.27 -10.49 10.71
N LEU A 103 -0.55 -10.18 9.71
CA LEU A 103 -1.07 -11.16 8.76
C LEU A 103 0.01 -11.49 7.73
N THR A 104 0.32 -12.77 7.60
CA THR A 104 1.26 -13.31 6.61
C THR A 104 0.60 -14.33 5.69
N GLY A 105 1.18 -14.52 4.51
CA GLY A 105 0.94 -15.69 3.68
C GLY A 105 0.42 -15.37 2.29
N GLY A 106 0.66 -16.30 1.37
CA GLY A 106 0.39 -16.15 -0.05
C GLY A 106 1.14 -17.22 -0.83
N PRO A 107 0.89 -17.34 -2.14
CA PRO A 107 1.48 -18.39 -2.93
C PRO A 107 3.00 -18.19 -3.10
N ASP A 108 3.76 -19.26 -2.88
CA ASP A 108 5.23 -19.29 -2.87
C ASP A 108 5.89 -18.97 -4.22
N HIS A 109 5.19 -19.23 -5.33
CA HIS A 109 5.66 -18.85 -6.66
C HIS A 109 5.71 -17.33 -6.88
N ALA A 110 5.01 -16.55 -6.05
CA ALA A 110 4.97 -15.10 -6.14
C ALA A 110 5.94 -14.45 -5.15
N HIS A 111 5.90 -14.85 -3.88
CA HIS A 111 6.69 -14.23 -2.80
C HIS A 111 7.07 -15.24 -1.70
N ASP A 112 8.28 -15.09 -1.13
CA ASP A 112 8.70 -15.80 0.09
C ASP A 112 8.16 -15.08 1.35
N PHE A 113 6.84 -15.22 1.58
CA PHE A 113 6.16 -14.65 2.74
C PHE A 113 6.80 -15.05 4.08
N PRO A 114 7.23 -16.31 4.31
CA PRO A 114 7.94 -16.66 5.54
C PRO A 114 9.18 -15.79 5.78
N SER A 115 10.01 -15.55 4.76
CA SER A 115 11.21 -14.73 4.91
C SER A 115 10.90 -13.24 5.05
N SER A 116 10.04 -12.70 4.18
CA SER A 116 9.66 -11.28 4.22
C SER A 116 8.93 -10.93 5.53
N SER A 117 8.04 -11.79 6.02
CA SER A 117 7.32 -11.56 7.28
C SER A 117 8.22 -11.69 8.51
N ARG A 118 9.21 -12.60 8.48
CA ARG A 118 10.25 -12.63 9.54
C ARG A 118 11.07 -11.35 9.55
N ALA A 119 11.42 -10.80 8.39
CA ALA A 119 12.13 -9.53 8.29
C ALA A 119 11.27 -8.38 8.81
N LEU A 120 10.02 -8.26 8.37
CA LEU A 120 9.09 -7.22 8.78
C LEU A 120 8.79 -7.28 10.29
N ALA A 121 8.55 -8.48 10.83
CA ALA A 121 8.39 -8.66 12.27
C ALA A 121 9.65 -8.26 13.05
N GLY A 122 10.85 -8.48 12.50
CA GLY A 122 12.10 -7.99 13.08
C GLY A 122 12.14 -6.46 13.14
N VAL A 123 11.81 -5.80 12.03
CA VAL A 123 11.75 -4.33 11.93
C VAL A 123 10.76 -3.74 12.94
N LEU A 124 9.59 -4.36 13.12
CA LEU A 124 8.59 -3.94 14.11
C LEU A 124 9.07 -4.16 15.56
N ARG A 125 9.71 -5.29 15.86
CA ARG A 125 10.30 -5.54 17.19
C ARG A 125 11.40 -4.54 17.52
N ASP A 126 12.23 -4.17 16.54
CA ASP A 126 13.25 -3.12 16.70
C ASP A 126 12.63 -1.74 16.96
N ALA A 127 11.37 -1.51 16.57
CA ALA A 127 10.59 -0.32 16.91
C ALA A 127 9.84 -0.45 18.26
N GLY A 128 10.01 -1.56 18.99
CA GLY A 128 9.42 -1.76 20.32
C GLY A 128 8.04 -2.41 20.32
N PHE A 129 7.59 -2.96 19.19
CA PHE A 129 6.31 -3.67 19.12
C PHE A 129 6.43 -5.12 19.60
N GLU A 130 5.42 -5.58 20.34
CA GLU A 130 5.18 -7.01 20.53
C GLU A 130 4.40 -7.56 19.32
N VAL A 131 5.01 -8.46 18.56
CA VAL A 131 4.45 -8.92 17.28
C VAL A 131 3.86 -10.32 17.40
N THR A 132 2.55 -10.42 17.21
CA THR A 132 1.83 -11.68 16.98
C THR A 132 1.67 -11.89 15.48
N VAL A 133 1.93 -13.11 14.99
CA VAL A 133 1.82 -13.45 13.56
C VAL A 133 0.67 -14.43 13.37
N VAL A 134 -0.16 -14.17 12.37
CA VAL A 134 -1.25 -15.06 11.92
C VAL A 134 -1.11 -15.31 10.43
N ASP A 135 -1.45 -16.50 9.97
CA ASP A 135 -1.24 -16.95 8.58
C ASP A 135 -2.54 -17.07 7.75
N HIS A 136 -3.68 -16.85 8.40
CA HIS A 136 -4.99 -16.90 7.77
C HIS A 136 -5.83 -15.65 8.12
N PRO A 137 -6.47 -14.98 7.13
CA PRO A 137 -7.25 -13.77 7.36
C PRO A 137 -8.34 -13.90 8.44
N ASP A 138 -9.01 -15.05 8.51
CA ASP A 138 -10.09 -15.25 9.51
C ASP A 138 -9.61 -15.26 10.96
N GLN A 139 -8.32 -15.49 11.21
CA GLN A 139 -7.76 -15.39 12.56
C GLN A 139 -7.78 -13.93 13.07
N LEU A 140 -7.80 -12.94 12.17
CA LEU A 140 -7.86 -11.52 12.53
C LEU A 140 -9.06 -11.19 13.43
N VAL A 141 -10.20 -11.87 13.23
CA VAL A 141 -11.43 -11.64 13.99
C VAL A 141 -11.22 -11.84 15.50
N GLY A 142 -10.39 -12.82 15.89
CA GLY A 142 -10.11 -13.10 17.30
C GLY A 142 -9.11 -12.14 17.96
N HIS A 143 -8.30 -11.44 17.14
CA HIS A 143 -7.21 -10.60 17.62
C HIS A 143 -7.51 -9.10 17.55
N LEU A 144 -8.36 -8.65 16.62
CA LEU A 144 -8.74 -7.24 16.44
C LEU A 144 -9.85 -6.79 17.40
N LEU A 145 -9.86 -7.33 18.63
CA LEU A 145 -10.75 -6.90 19.69
C LEU A 145 -10.33 -5.51 20.21
N PRO A 146 -11.27 -4.66 20.67
CA PRO A 146 -10.95 -3.32 21.13
C PRO A 146 -9.83 -3.29 22.18
N GLY A 147 -8.74 -2.61 21.86
CA GLY A 147 -7.58 -2.45 22.74
C GLY A 147 -6.68 -3.68 22.90
N ALA A 148 -6.93 -4.77 22.16
CA ALA A 148 -6.08 -5.97 22.17
C ALA A 148 -4.78 -5.78 21.38
N VAL A 149 -4.86 -5.06 20.26
CA VAL A 149 -3.70 -4.64 19.46
C VAL A 149 -3.84 -3.17 19.07
N ASP A 150 -2.71 -2.53 18.78
CA ASP A 150 -2.66 -1.13 18.36
C ASP A 150 -2.37 -1.01 16.85
N LEU A 151 -1.72 -2.03 16.26
CA LEU A 151 -1.32 -2.07 14.86
C LEU A 151 -1.75 -3.38 14.17
N LEU A 152 -2.42 -3.27 13.04
CA LEU A 152 -2.56 -4.34 12.04
C LEU A 152 -1.52 -4.14 10.95
N VAL A 153 -0.75 -5.19 10.64
CA VAL A 153 0.17 -5.23 9.51
C VAL A 153 -0.29 -6.31 8.54
N VAL A 154 -0.42 -5.96 7.26
CA VAL A 154 -0.79 -6.91 6.22
C VAL A 154 0.41 -7.09 5.28
N ASN A 155 1.07 -8.25 5.38
CA ASN A 155 2.08 -8.72 4.44
C ASN A 155 1.62 -10.07 3.88
N ALA A 156 0.58 -10.04 3.07
CA ALA A 156 -0.09 -11.22 2.57
C ALA A 156 -0.61 -10.98 1.16
N LEU A 157 -0.89 -12.08 0.47
CA LEU A 157 -1.51 -12.10 -0.84
C LEU A 157 -2.64 -13.14 -0.85
N ARG A 158 -3.88 -12.64 -0.71
CA ARG A 158 -5.11 -13.41 -0.51
C ARG A 158 -6.23 -12.83 -1.37
N TRP A 159 -6.63 -13.54 -2.43
CA TRP A 159 -7.69 -13.09 -3.34
C TRP A 159 -8.40 -14.31 -3.95
N ARG A 160 -9.47 -14.12 -4.71
CA ARG A 160 -10.30 -15.23 -5.21
C ARG A 160 -9.63 -16.17 -6.22
N MET A 161 -8.50 -15.80 -6.82
CA MET A 161 -7.78 -16.61 -7.83
C MET A 161 -8.69 -17.17 -8.95
N LEU A 162 -9.61 -16.34 -9.46
CA LEU A 162 -10.62 -16.79 -10.44
C LEU A 162 -10.04 -17.26 -11.78
N PRO A 163 -9.01 -16.61 -12.37
CA PRO A 163 -8.44 -17.07 -13.64
C PRO A 163 -7.82 -18.48 -13.55
N ASP A 164 -7.89 -19.25 -14.64
CA ASP A 164 -7.41 -20.64 -14.71
C ASP A 164 -5.90 -20.79 -14.52
N ARG A 165 -5.12 -19.75 -14.84
CA ARG A 165 -3.67 -19.74 -14.59
C ARG A 165 -3.32 -19.93 -13.11
N TYR A 166 -4.25 -19.63 -12.20
CA TYR A 166 -4.05 -19.80 -10.76
C TYR A 166 -4.61 -21.11 -10.20
N ALA A 167 -5.17 -21.99 -11.04
CA ALA A 167 -5.74 -23.26 -10.61
C ALA A 167 -4.78 -24.11 -9.72
N PRO A 168 -3.46 -24.16 -9.96
CA PRO A 168 -2.55 -24.95 -9.11
C PRO A 168 -2.45 -24.48 -7.65
N TRP A 169 -2.78 -23.21 -7.36
CA TRP A 169 -2.65 -22.60 -6.03
C TRP A 169 -4.01 -22.27 -5.40
N ARG A 170 -5.10 -22.40 -6.15
CA ARG A 170 -6.44 -21.93 -5.77
C ARG A 170 -6.94 -22.60 -4.50
N ASP A 171 -6.74 -23.91 -4.36
CA ASP A 171 -7.28 -24.66 -3.22
C ASP A 171 -6.64 -24.26 -1.89
N GLU A 172 -5.37 -23.83 -1.91
CA GLU A 172 -4.63 -23.44 -0.72
C GLU A 172 -4.73 -21.94 -0.42
N TRP A 173 -4.66 -21.10 -1.46
CA TRP A 173 -4.42 -19.67 -1.28
C TRP A 173 -5.56 -18.77 -1.74
N ALA A 174 -6.56 -19.32 -2.46
CA ALA A 174 -7.72 -18.51 -2.81
C ALA A 174 -8.51 -18.15 -1.56
N TYR A 175 -8.93 -16.90 -1.48
CA TYR A 175 -9.68 -16.41 -0.34
C TYR A 175 -10.87 -15.59 -0.82
N ARG A 176 -12.03 -15.88 -0.21
CA ARG A 176 -13.23 -15.06 -0.29
C ARG A 176 -13.41 -14.39 1.05
N THR A 177 -13.53 -13.07 1.04
CA THR A 177 -13.53 -12.31 2.29
C THR A 177 -14.77 -12.62 3.10
N ALA A 178 -14.59 -13.24 4.27
CA ALA A 178 -15.70 -13.48 5.18
C ALA A 178 -16.23 -12.15 5.74
N PRO A 179 -17.55 -11.96 5.90
CA PRO A 179 -18.12 -10.72 6.45
C PRO A 179 -17.53 -10.32 7.80
N ALA A 180 -17.30 -11.29 8.69
CA ALA A 180 -16.69 -11.07 10.00
C ALA A 180 -15.25 -10.53 9.87
N THR A 181 -14.48 -11.02 8.89
CA THR A 181 -13.10 -10.57 8.63
C THR A 181 -13.09 -9.14 8.11
N SER A 182 -13.94 -8.81 7.12
CA SER A 182 -14.08 -7.43 6.63
C SER A 182 -14.56 -6.48 7.72
N GLU A 183 -15.52 -6.89 8.55
CA GLU A 183 -16.05 -6.07 9.65
C GLU A 183 -14.98 -5.82 10.72
N ALA A 184 -14.25 -6.87 11.14
CA ALA A 184 -13.17 -6.75 12.12
C ALA A 184 -12.09 -5.75 11.67
N ILE A 185 -11.61 -5.86 10.42
CA ILE A 185 -10.62 -4.92 9.86
C ILE A 185 -11.21 -3.51 9.79
N THR A 186 -12.41 -3.36 9.23
CA THR A 186 -13.06 -2.06 9.05
C THR A 186 -13.26 -1.34 10.37
N SER A 187 -13.85 -2.02 11.37
CA SER A 187 -14.11 -1.45 12.68
C SER A 187 -12.84 -1.14 13.45
N PHE A 188 -11.81 -1.98 13.35
CA PHE A 188 -10.52 -1.74 13.97
C PHE A 188 -9.89 -0.44 13.45
N VAL A 189 -9.76 -0.29 12.12
CA VAL A 189 -9.15 0.90 11.54
C VAL A 189 -10.04 2.13 11.74
N ALA A 190 -11.33 2.04 11.44
CA ALA A 190 -12.25 3.16 11.63
C ALA A 190 -12.32 3.65 13.09
N GLY A 191 -12.08 2.75 14.05
CA GLY A 191 -12.04 3.04 15.49
C GLY A 191 -10.71 3.61 16.00
N GLY A 192 -9.71 3.84 15.14
CA GLY A 192 -8.42 4.43 15.51
C GLY A 192 -7.25 3.45 15.52
N GLY A 193 -7.46 2.18 15.19
CA GLY A 193 -6.38 1.21 15.01
C GLY A 193 -5.47 1.59 13.83
N GLY A 194 -4.16 1.43 13.99
CA GLY A 194 -3.20 1.70 12.93
C GLY A 194 -3.14 0.57 11.90
N LEU A 195 -3.01 0.91 10.61
CA LEU A 195 -2.82 -0.08 9.54
C LEU A 195 -1.53 0.21 8.76
N LEU A 196 -0.64 -0.79 8.69
CA LEU A 196 0.50 -0.82 7.78
C LEU A 196 0.29 -1.93 6.74
N ALA A 197 0.03 -1.56 5.50
CA ALA A 197 -0.16 -2.49 4.40
C ALA A 197 1.12 -2.55 3.55
N SER A 198 1.66 -3.75 3.35
CA SER A 198 2.91 -3.96 2.62
C SER A 198 2.66 -4.66 1.29
N HIS A 199 3.29 -4.13 0.24
CA HIS A 199 3.45 -4.71 -1.08
C HIS A 199 2.14 -5.26 -1.67
N THR A 200 1.96 -6.58 -1.61
CA THR A 200 0.81 -7.32 -2.15
C THR A 200 -0.50 -7.07 -1.41
N ALA A 201 -0.49 -6.36 -0.28
CA ALA A 201 -1.70 -6.00 0.45
C ALA A 201 -2.73 -5.24 -0.41
N SER A 202 -2.29 -4.46 -1.40
CA SER A 202 -3.18 -3.77 -2.34
C SER A 202 -3.97 -4.70 -3.27
N ILE A 203 -3.52 -5.96 -3.43
CA ILE A 203 -4.15 -7.01 -4.25
C ILE A 203 -5.14 -7.85 -3.42
N CYS A 204 -4.97 -7.87 -2.10
CA CYS A 204 -5.80 -8.69 -1.22
C CYS A 204 -7.29 -8.35 -1.31
N PHE A 205 -8.13 -9.32 -0.91
CA PHE A 205 -9.56 -9.13 -0.67
C PHE A 205 -10.32 -8.56 -1.88
N ASP A 206 -10.02 -9.08 -3.08
CA ASP A 206 -10.55 -8.58 -4.36
C ASP A 206 -12.08 -8.74 -4.55
N ASP A 207 -12.76 -9.35 -3.58
CA ASP A 207 -14.23 -9.43 -3.49
C ASP A 207 -14.86 -8.50 -2.45
N TRP A 208 -14.04 -7.70 -1.77
CA TRP A 208 -14.42 -6.68 -0.81
C TRP A 208 -13.95 -5.30 -1.31
N PRO A 209 -14.74 -4.59 -2.13
CA PRO A 209 -14.32 -3.32 -2.74
C PRO A 209 -13.89 -2.24 -1.73
N GLU A 210 -14.51 -2.22 -0.55
CA GLU A 210 -14.21 -1.27 0.52
C GLU A 210 -12.82 -1.52 1.16
N TRP A 211 -12.15 -2.65 0.87
CA TRP A 211 -10.74 -2.83 1.23
C TRP A 211 -9.87 -1.72 0.65
N GLY A 212 -10.11 -1.33 -0.61
CA GLY A 212 -9.41 -0.21 -1.22
C GLY A 212 -9.76 1.14 -0.58
N ASP A 213 -10.96 1.26 0.01
CA ASP A 213 -11.35 2.44 0.78
C ASP A 213 -10.63 2.49 2.13
N VAL A 214 -10.42 1.34 2.79
CA VAL A 214 -9.61 1.25 4.02
C VAL A 214 -8.15 1.58 3.73
N LEU A 215 -7.57 1.01 2.66
CA LEU A 215 -6.17 1.21 2.29
C LEU A 215 -5.85 2.59 1.69
N GLY A 216 -6.85 3.27 1.15
CA GLY A 216 -6.66 4.44 0.29
C GLY A 216 -6.24 4.09 -1.15
N GLY A 217 -6.09 2.81 -1.50
CA GLY A 217 -5.79 2.38 -2.85
C GLY A 217 -5.97 0.88 -3.05
N SER A 218 -6.14 0.44 -4.29
CA SER A 218 -6.30 -0.99 -4.60
C SER A 218 -5.77 -1.36 -5.98
N TRP A 219 -5.36 -2.62 -6.13
CA TRP A 219 -5.05 -3.24 -7.42
C TRP A 219 -6.29 -3.30 -8.31
N GLN A 220 -6.11 -3.05 -9.61
CA GLN A 220 -7.14 -3.21 -10.64
C GLN A 220 -6.73 -4.30 -11.62
N TRP A 221 -7.42 -5.45 -11.59
CA TRP A 221 -7.05 -6.63 -12.39
C TRP A 221 -6.90 -6.40 -13.90
N ASP A 222 -7.65 -5.46 -14.47
CA ASP A 222 -7.64 -5.16 -15.90
C ASP A 222 -6.68 -4.02 -16.28
N VAL A 223 -6.05 -3.35 -15.31
CA VAL A 223 -5.30 -2.11 -15.53
C VAL A 223 -3.92 -2.13 -14.86
N SER A 224 -3.87 -2.51 -13.58
CA SER A 224 -2.65 -2.53 -12.80
C SER A 224 -1.68 -3.60 -13.30
N SER A 225 -0.40 -3.28 -13.19
CA SER A 225 0.70 -4.17 -13.61
C SER A 225 1.99 -3.81 -12.88
N HIS A 226 2.96 -4.71 -12.94
CA HIS A 226 4.27 -4.53 -12.35
C HIS A 226 5.35 -5.09 -13.30
N PRO A 227 6.55 -4.49 -13.33
CA PRO A 227 7.71 -5.10 -13.98
C PRO A 227 8.25 -6.26 -13.11
N PRO A 228 9.16 -7.08 -13.64
CA PRO A 228 9.96 -7.98 -12.80
C PRO A 228 10.74 -7.21 -11.74
N VAL A 229 11.11 -7.90 -10.65
CA VAL A 229 12.01 -7.39 -9.61
C VAL A 229 13.33 -6.91 -10.22
N GLY A 230 13.79 -5.74 -9.79
CA GLY A 230 15.04 -5.15 -10.23
C GLY A 230 15.34 -3.82 -9.50
N PRO A 231 16.32 -3.05 -9.97
CA PRO A 231 16.67 -1.79 -9.33
C PRO A 231 15.56 -0.77 -9.48
N VAL A 232 15.14 -0.20 -8.34
CA VAL A 232 14.15 0.88 -8.24
C VAL A 232 14.78 2.09 -7.58
N GLU A 233 14.55 3.26 -8.17
CA GLU A 233 14.85 4.54 -7.55
C GLU A 233 13.52 5.26 -7.28
N ALA A 234 13.25 5.48 -5.99
CA ALA A 234 12.04 6.13 -5.51
C ALA A 234 12.35 7.50 -4.94
N HIS A 235 11.48 8.47 -5.18
CA HIS A 235 11.66 9.86 -4.80
C HIS A 235 10.54 10.32 -3.88
N THR A 236 10.85 11.21 -2.95
CA THR A 236 9.81 11.92 -2.21
C THR A 236 8.90 12.69 -3.17
N ALA A 237 7.58 12.51 -3.03
CA ALA A 237 6.61 13.00 -3.99
C ALA A 237 6.44 14.53 -4.02
N SER A 238 6.77 15.21 -2.91
CA SER A 238 6.68 16.68 -2.79
C SER A 238 7.42 17.20 -1.57
N GLU A 239 7.63 18.51 -1.47
CA GLU A 239 8.16 19.13 -0.24
C GLU A 239 7.27 18.90 0.99
N ARG A 240 5.95 18.78 0.78
CA ARG A 240 5.02 18.44 1.87
C ARG A 240 5.28 17.02 2.35
N ALA A 241 5.37 16.06 1.42
CA ALA A 241 5.70 14.68 1.73
C ALA A 241 7.07 14.56 2.45
N ALA A 242 8.06 15.37 2.08
CA ALA A 242 9.38 15.39 2.73
C ALA A 242 9.33 15.76 4.22
N ARG A 243 8.27 16.44 4.67
CA ARG A 243 8.05 16.79 6.08
C ARG A 243 7.17 15.78 6.82
N HIS A 244 6.62 14.78 6.12
CA HIS A 244 5.76 13.78 6.73
C HIS A 244 6.57 12.94 7.74
N PRO A 245 6.05 12.64 8.94
CA PRO A 245 6.79 11.90 9.97
C PRO A 245 7.35 10.54 9.53
N VAL A 246 6.71 9.91 8.53
CA VAL A 246 7.14 8.63 7.93
C VAL A 246 8.46 8.74 7.17
N LEU A 247 8.80 9.92 6.64
CA LEU A 247 10.03 10.15 5.86
C LEU A 247 11.09 10.93 6.67
N ARG A 248 10.89 11.13 7.97
CA ARG A 248 11.73 12.00 8.79
C ARG A 248 13.16 11.48 8.87
N GLY A 249 14.10 12.30 8.39
CA GLY A 249 15.53 11.98 8.39
C GLY A 249 15.95 10.98 7.33
N LEU A 250 15.04 10.55 6.45
CA LEU A 250 15.38 9.80 5.26
C LEU A 250 15.84 10.75 4.14
N PRO A 251 16.76 10.31 3.27
CA PRO A 251 17.07 11.06 2.05
C PRO A 251 15.84 11.14 1.14
N SER A 252 15.82 12.16 0.27
CA SER A 252 14.73 12.35 -0.71
C SER A 252 14.67 11.27 -1.78
N THR A 253 15.70 10.42 -1.87
CA THR A 253 15.80 9.31 -2.82
C THR A 253 16.12 8.03 -2.05
N LEU A 254 15.36 6.97 -2.36
CA LEU A 254 15.55 5.61 -1.87
C LEU A 254 15.85 4.70 -3.07
N ALA A 255 17.03 4.08 -3.08
CA ALA A 255 17.41 3.12 -4.11
C ALA A 255 17.50 1.71 -3.48
N LEU A 256 16.80 0.74 -4.08
CA LEU A 256 16.72 -0.64 -3.61
C LEU A 256 16.35 -1.58 -4.77
N ASP A 257 16.52 -2.89 -4.59
CA ASP A 257 16.00 -3.88 -5.52
C ASP A 257 14.57 -4.28 -5.09
N ASP A 258 13.58 -4.03 -5.95
CA ASP A 258 12.16 -4.34 -5.74
C ASP A 258 11.38 -4.29 -7.07
N GLU A 259 10.04 -4.29 -7.02
CA GLU A 259 9.18 -4.01 -8.17
C GLU A 259 8.21 -2.85 -7.88
N VAL A 260 7.77 -2.16 -8.93
CA VAL A 260 6.86 -1.00 -8.81
C VAL A 260 5.49 -1.39 -9.35
N TYR A 261 4.48 -1.35 -8.48
CA TYR A 261 3.09 -1.51 -8.90
C TYR A 261 2.61 -0.21 -9.54
N GLY A 262 2.11 -0.30 -10.77
CA GLY A 262 1.57 0.85 -11.49
C GLY A 262 0.07 0.78 -11.69
N ASP A 263 -0.51 1.95 -11.93
CA ASP A 263 -1.93 2.13 -12.26
C ASP A 263 -2.89 1.59 -11.17
N LEU A 264 -2.50 1.73 -9.90
CA LEU A 264 -3.35 1.45 -8.75
C LEU A 264 -4.50 2.46 -8.67
N ALA A 265 -5.68 1.99 -8.28
CA ALA A 265 -6.83 2.87 -8.07
C ALA A 265 -6.71 3.59 -6.73
N LEU A 266 -6.12 4.78 -6.71
CA LEU A 266 -6.05 5.61 -5.51
C LEU A 266 -7.39 6.25 -5.14
N ARG A 267 -7.61 6.43 -3.84
CA ARG A 267 -8.78 7.11 -3.29
C ARG A 267 -8.50 8.60 -3.04
N PRO A 268 -9.53 9.46 -3.14
CA PRO A 268 -9.39 10.86 -2.75
C PRO A 268 -8.93 10.98 -1.29
N GLY A 269 -8.00 11.92 -1.03
CA GLY A 269 -7.47 12.18 0.31
C GLY A 269 -6.19 11.43 0.66
N VAL A 270 -5.71 10.54 -0.22
CA VAL A 270 -4.36 9.97 -0.10
C VAL A 270 -3.29 11.06 -0.18
N GLU A 271 -2.37 11.04 0.77
CA GLU A 271 -1.13 11.81 0.73
C GLU A 271 0.00 10.91 0.22
N VAL A 272 0.36 11.06 -1.06
CA VAL A 272 1.47 10.33 -1.66
C VAL A 272 2.78 10.82 -1.04
N LEU A 273 3.54 9.89 -0.48
CA LEU A 273 4.81 10.16 0.20
C LEU A 273 6.00 9.94 -0.73
N MET A 274 5.99 8.84 -1.48
CA MET A 274 7.03 8.52 -2.46
C MET A 274 6.43 8.08 -3.79
N THR A 275 7.12 8.39 -4.88
CA THR A 275 6.84 7.88 -6.22
C THR A 275 8.06 7.16 -6.79
N ALA A 276 7.83 6.21 -7.69
CA ALA A 276 8.88 5.58 -8.48
C ALA A 276 8.36 5.26 -9.88
N ARG A 277 9.24 5.08 -10.85
CA ARG A 277 8.87 4.60 -12.19
C ARG A 277 9.02 3.09 -12.27
N ARG A 278 8.10 2.44 -13.00
CA ARG A 278 8.20 1.01 -13.34
C ARG A 278 9.38 0.72 -14.27
N THR A 279 9.57 1.61 -15.24
CA THR A 279 10.69 1.61 -16.18
C THR A 279 11.11 3.06 -16.44
N PRO A 280 12.31 3.33 -16.98
CA PRO A 280 12.77 4.69 -17.23
C PRO A 280 11.82 5.55 -18.08
N ASP A 281 11.03 4.93 -18.96
CA ASP A 281 10.12 5.62 -19.88
C ASP A 281 8.69 5.75 -19.32
N ASP A 282 8.36 5.07 -18.21
CA ASP A 282 7.04 5.13 -17.57
C ASP A 282 6.85 6.41 -16.76
N ALA A 283 5.59 6.80 -16.55
CA ALA A 283 5.26 7.85 -15.59
C ALA A 283 5.55 7.43 -14.14
N GLU A 284 5.77 8.42 -13.27
CA GLU A 284 5.88 8.22 -11.82
C GLU A 284 4.59 7.58 -11.27
N GLN A 285 4.77 6.53 -10.49
CA GLN A 285 3.70 5.80 -9.81
C GLN A 285 3.80 6.04 -8.30
N PRO A 286 2.68 6.30 -7.60
CA PRO A 286 2.64 6.32 -6.14
C PRO A 286 3.03 4.97 -5.56
N VAL A 287 4.11 4.93 -4.75
CA VAL A 287 4.63 3.69 -4.16
C VAL A 287 4.53 3.67 -2.65
N VAL A 288 4.55 4.82 -1.99
CA VAL A 288 4.28 4.92 -0.54
C VAL A 288 3.27 6.02 -0.32
N TRP A 289 2.24 5.77 0.47
CA TRP A 289 1.27 6.80 0.82
C TRP A 289 0.72 6.68 2.23
N ALA A 290 0.29 7.82 2.76
CA ALA A 290 -0.45 7.94 4.00
C ALA A 290 -1.93 8.23 3.71
N TYR A 291 -2.82 7.71 4.55
CA TYR A 291 -4.26 7.87 4.43
C TYR A 291 -4.94 7.87 5.81
N ARG A 292 -6.18 8.34 5.85
CA ARG A 292 -7.04 8.23 7.03
C ARG A 292 -8.34 7.52 6.67
N TYR A 293 -8.73 6.56 7.49
CA TYR A 293 -9.99 5.86 7.37
C TYR A 293 -10.69 5.85 8.73
N GLY A 294 -11.79 6.60 8.84
CA GLY A 294 -12.36 6.94 10.15
C GLY A 294 -11.33 7.67 11.01
N GLU A 295 -11.15 7.19 12.25
CA GLU A 295 -10.14 7.72 13.16
C GLU A 295 -8.75 7.10 12.95
N GLY A 296 -8.65 6.00 12.19
CA GLY A 296 -7.41 5.28 11.96
C GLY A 296 -6.49 5.95 10.95
N ARG A 297 -5.19 5.79 11.20
CA ARG A 297 -4.11 6.17 10.29
C ARG A 297 -3.65 4.94 9.52
N VAL A 298 -3.44 5.12 8.22
CA VAL A 298 -3.08 4.04 7.31
C VAL A 298 -1.83 4.44 6.53
N VAL A 299 -0.86 3.53 6.45
CA VAL A 299 0.25 3.62 5.50
C VAL A 299 0.18 2.40 4.60
N TYR A 300 0.23 2.65 3.29
CA TYR A 300 0.61 1.63 2.33
C TYR A 300 2.05 1.87 1.89
N ASP A 301 2.83 0.80 1.93
CA ASP A 301 4.17 0.72 1.39
C ASP A 301 4.18 -0.33 0.28
N GLY A 302 4.38 0.10 -0.95
CA GLY A 302 4.41 -0.75 -2.14
C GLY A 302 5.68 -1.56 -2.28
N PHE A 303 6.72 -1.28 -1.49
CA PHE A 303 7.94 -2.09 -1.44
C PHE A 303 7.77 -3.29 -0.50
N GLY A 304 8.74 -4.20 -0.58
CA GLY A 304 8.82 -5.38 0.27
C GLY A 304 8.57 -6.69 -0.47
N HIS A 305 8.93 -6.77 -1.76
CA HIS A 305 8.88 -8.03 -2.51
C HIS A 305 9.58 -9.18 -1.77
N ASP A 306 10.72 -8.90 -1.15
CA ASP A 306 11.47 -9.89 -0.37
C ASP A 306 12.06 -9.34 0.94
N ALA A 307 12.74 -10.22 1.68
CA ALA A 307 13.41 -9.87 2.92
C ALA A 307 14.60 -8.91 2.73
N ALA A 308 15.24 -8.89 1.56
CA ALA A 308 16.36 -7.99 1.28
C ALA A 308 15.87 -6.55 1.12
N SER A 309 14.79 -6.34 0.38
CA SER A 309 14.09 -5.06 0.28
C SER A 309 13.69 -4.56 1.67
N ILE A 310 13.01 -5.38 2.48
CA ILE A 310 12.56 -5.00 3.83
C ILE A 310 13.74 -4.64 4.76
N ARG A 311 14.86 -5.37 4.65
CA ARG A 311 16.06 -5.12 5.47
C ARG A 311 16.92 -3.97 4.97
N HIS A 312 16.64 -3.42 3.79
CA HIS A 312 17.37 -2.27 3.29
C HIS A 312 17.32 -1.14 4.33
N PRO A 313 18.45 -0.55 4.77
CA PRO A 313 18.47 0.29 5.97
C PRO A 313 17.48 1.46 5.93
N GLN A 314 17.31 2.07 4.76
CA GLN A 314 16.39 3.19 4.55
C GLN A 314 14.92 2.72 4.52
N HIS A 315 14.63 1.56 3.91
CA HIS A 315 13.28 0.99 3.88
C HIS A 315 12.87 0.49 5.28
N ALA A 316 13.74 -0.21 6.00
CA ALA A 316 13.53 -0.58 7.39
C ALA A 316 13.30 0.65 8.29
N ALA A 317 13.99 1.77 8.04
CA ALA A 317 13.75 3.01 8.75
C ALA A 317 12.39 3.64 8.39
N LEU A 318 11.96 3.58 7.12
CA LEU A 318 10.62 4.01 6.69
C LEU A 318 9.54 3.18 7.38
N LEU A 319 9.64 1.84 7.35
CA LEU A 319 8.68 0.92 7.97
C LEU A 319 8.53 1.17 9.48
N ARG A 320 9.63 1.41 10.21
CA ARG A 320 9.57 1.76 11.64
C ARG A 320 8.84 3.09 11.87
N GLN A 321 9.09 4.08 11.03
CA GLN A 321 8.43 5.39 11.14
C GLN A 321 6.96 5.30 10.73
N ALA A 322 6.62 4.47 9.75
CA ALA A 322 5.24 4.16 9.37
C ALA A 322 4.49 3.52 10.54
N ALA A 323 5.04 2.45 11.12
CA ALA A 323 4.45 1.77 12.27
C ALA A 323 4.24 2.73 13.47
N ALA A 324 5.23 3.57 13.77
CA ALA A 324 5.10 4.58 14.82
C ALA A 324 4.04 5.64 14.50
N TRP A 325 3.99 6.14 13.27
CA TRP A 325 3.05 7.18 12.88
C TRP A 325 1.60 6.71 12.87
N VAL A 326 1.33 5.46 12.44
CA VAL A 326 -0.04 4.92 12.42
C VAL A 326 -0.56 4.57 13.81
N THR A 327 0.31 4.45 14.81
CA THR A 327 -0.05 4.15 16.21
C THR A 327 0.11 5.33 17.16
N GLU A 328 0.46 6.51 16.62
CA GLU A 328 0.59 7.73 17.40
C GLU A 328 -0.80 8.20 17.89
N GLU A 329 -0.93 8.47 19.19
CA GLU A 329 -2.12 9.09 19.74
C GLU A 329 -2.20 10.56 19.29
N ASP A 330 -3.36 10.99 18.76
CA ASP A 330 -3.62 12.41 18.46
C ASP A 330 -3.62 13.21 19.79
N THR A 331 -2.47 13.80 20.17
CA THR A 331 -2.30 14.62 21.40
C THR A 331 -2.95 15.98 21.36
#